data_AF-A0AAV4IYQ0-F1
#
_entry.id   AF-A0AAV4IYQ0-F1
#
_cell.length_a   1.000
_cell.length_b   1.000
_cell.length_c   1.000
_cell.angle_alpha   90.00
_cell.angle_beta   90.00
_cell.angle_gamma   90.00
#
_symmetry.space_group_name_H-M   'P 1'
#
loop_
_entity.id
_entity.type
_entity.pdbx_description
1 polymer ?
#
loop_
_entity_poly.entity_id
_entity_poly.type
_entity_poly.pdbx_seq_one_letter_code
_entity_poly.pdbx_strand_id
1 'polypeptide(L)'
;MVQIGLDLDTFPICLSITISLGLALIIFLENSEYLKGLTSSIGGHVVIHESNTFAFPDKDGLSLAAGMDISVALRRTHISRLDQPHGDCESGHEFFSTYKHIYTRRTCQKFCEHKLIVTQCGCYDKEDEEVHRVLLLDKKFDWIHRPCISLEVLIQTLCESRSEDECDTYKKIDKRQFAQNFLKVSIFYEDLNYENITEQASYELTQFFSDIGGALGLWMGLSVVALLEVLHFLTSLMRLLTAFVTGRIRWLMDREKTGPLKSEMT
;
A
#
# COMPACT_ATOMS: atom_id res chain seq x y z
N MET A 1 8.31 5.75 -14.15
CA MET A 1 8.69 5.13 -15.44
C MET A 1 7.76 3.94 -15.60
N VAL A 2 6.87 3.94 -16.59
CA VAL A 2 5.93 2.81 -16.78
C VAL A 2 6.75 1.69 -17.39
N GLN A 3 6.99 0.63 -16.63
CA GLN A 3 7.68 -0.55 -17.11
C GLN A 3 6.62 -1.63 -17.28
N ILE A 4 6.23 -1.88 -18.52
CA ILE A 4 5.39 -3.02 -18.86
C ILE A 4 6.34 -4.21 -18.90
N GLY A 5 6.13 -5.18 -18.01
CA GLY A 5 6.79 -6.48 -18.07
C GLY A 5 6.31 -7.21 -19.31
N LEU A 6 6.95 -6.95 -20.44
CA LEU A 6 6.82 -7.77 -21.64
C LEU A 6 7.97 -8.76 -21.58
N ASP A 7 7.65 -10.03 -21.37
CA ASP A 7 8.59 -11.13 -21.59
C ASP A 7 8.91 -11.13 -23.10
N LEU A 8 10.04 -10.53 -23.47
CA LEU A 8 10.38 -10.11 -24.84
C LEU A 8 10.85 -11.26 -25.75
N ASP A 9 10.87 -12.50 -25.25
CA ASP A 9 11.48 -13.65 -25.94
C ASP A 9 10.48 -14.53 -26.72
N THR A 10 9.20 -14.16 -26.86
CA THR A 10 8.20 -15.11 -27.43
C THR A 10 7.27 -14.61 -28.55
N PHE A 11 7.19 -13.30 -28.89
CA PHE A 11 6.25 -12.84 -29.93
C PHE A 11 6.79 -11.71 -30.84
N PRO A 12 6.42 -11.66 -32.14
CA PRO A 12 6.81 -10.58 -33.05
C PRO A 12 5.98 -9.31 -32.76
N ILE A 13 6.39 -8.53 -31.76
CA ILE A 13 5.76 -7.25 -31.43
C ILE A 13 6.21 -6.19 -32.44
N CYS A 14 5.29 -5.67 -33.25
CA CYS A 14 5.59 -4.55 -34.15
C CYS A 14 5.42 -3.23 -33.39
N LEU A 15 6.53 -2.63 -32.97
CA LEU A 15 6.54 -1.38 -32.20
C LEU A 15 6.59 -0.18 -33.16
N SER A 16 5.44 0.42 -33.44
CA SER A 16 5.35 1.62 -34.28
C SER A 16 5.31 2.87 -33.38
N ILE A 17 6.39 3.64 -33.37
CA ILE A 17 6.44 4.94 -32.68
C ILE A 17 5.67 5.95 -33.54
N THR A 18 4.40 6.19 -33.21
CA THR A 18 3.62 7.30 -33.79
C THR A 18 3.75 8.54 -32.90
N ILE A 19 3.61 9.74 -33.47
CA ILE A 19 3.95 11.07 -32.91
C ILE A 19 3.12 11.48 -31.65
N SER A 20 2.22 10.63 -31.14
CA SER A 20 1.60 10.82 -29.82
C SER A 20 2.53 10.30 -28.73
N LEU A 21 2.81 11.09 -27.68
CA LEU A 21 3.69 10.85 -26.53
C LEU A 21 3.29 9.63 -25.65
N GLY A 22 3.08 8.47 -26.25
CA GLY A 22 2.56 7.26 -25.61
C GLY A 22 3.08 5.99 -26.26
N LEU A 23 2.53 4.85 -25.83
CA LEU A 23 2.84 3.52 -26.32
C LEU A 23 1.77 3.06 -27.30
N ALA A 24 2.15 2.66 -28.50
CA ALA A 24 1.25 1.99 -29.45
C ALA A 24 1.73 0.57 -29.73
N LEU A 25 0.86 -0.40 -29.48
CA LEU A 25 1.11 -1.82 -29.72
C LEU A 25 0.09 -2.36 -30.73
N ILE A 26 0.58 -3.14 -31.68
CA ILE A 26 -0.26 -3.95 -32.57
C ILE A 26 0.08 -5.41 -32.25
N ILE A 27 -0.91 -6.12 -31.70
CA ILE A 27 -0.79 -7.48 -31.20
C ILE A 27 -1.52 -8.40 -32.17
N PHE A 28 -0.88 -9.50 -32.54
CA PHE A 28 -1.49 -10.57 -33.30
C PHE A 28 -1.91 -11.68 -32.34
N LEU A 29 -3.21 -11.96 -32.25
CA LEU A 29 -3.79 -12.85 -31.24
C LEU A 29 -3.80 -14.33 -31.65
N GLU A 30 -3.43 -14.67 -32.89
CA GLU A 30 -3.37 -16.07 -33.37
C GLU A 30 -4.65 -16.88 -33.11
N ASN A 31 -5.83 -16.28 -33.35
CA ASN A 31 -7.14 -16.91 -33.08
C ASN A 31 -7.33 -18.32 -33.68
N SER A 32 -6.54 -18.70 -34.70
CA SER A 32 -6.57 -20.05 -35.27
C SER A 32 -6.11 -21.15 -34.31
N GLU A 33 -5.37 -20.81 -33.25
CA GLU A 33 -4.86 -21.77 -32.26
C GLU A 33 -5.78 -21.91 -31.04
N TYR A 34 -6.86 -21.13 -30.96
CA TYR A 34 -7.75 -21.14 -29.79
C TYR A 34 -8.55 -22.44 -29.71
N LEU A 35 -8.60 -23.04 -28.52
CA LEU A 35 -9.42 -24.21 -28.22
C LEU A 35 -10.91 -23.81 -28.18
N LYS A 36 -11.65 -24.21 -29.21
CA LYS A 36 -13.09 -23.93 -29.30
C LYS A 36 -13.85 -24.60 -28.14
N GLY A 37 -14.63 -23.81 -27.41
CA GLY A 37 -15.49 -24.30 -26.32
C GLY A 37 -14.93 -24.06 -24.90
N LEU A 38 -13.66 -23.67 -24.77
CA LEU A 38 -13.05 -23.28 -23.48
C LEU A 38 -13.10 -21.77 -23.25
N THR A 39 -12.83 -20.98 -24.27
CA THR A 39 -12.85 -19.51 -24.21
C THR A 39 -14.05 -18.96 -24.98
N SER A 40 -14.83 -18.09 -24.32
CA SER A 40 -16.02 -17.46 -24.90
C SER A 40 -15.75 -16.11 -25.59
N SER A 41 -14.56 -15.54 -25.37
CA SER A 41 -14.15 -14.24 -25.89
C SER A 41 -12.77 -14.29 -26.52
N ILE A 42 -12.60 -13.53 -27.62
CA ILE A 42 -11.33 -13.36 -28.33
C ILE A 42 -10.83 -11.94 -28.09
N GLY A 43 -9.64 -11.81 -27.52
CA GLY A 43 -9.11 -10.54 -27.08
C GLY A 43 -7.84 -10.68 -26.26
N GLY A 44 -7.38 -9.57 -25.69
CA GLY A 44 -6.26 -9.54 -24.76
C GLY A 44 -6.62 -8.82 -23.47
N HIS A 45 -5.95 -9.15 -22.38
CA HIS A 45 -6.02 -8.39 -21.13
C HIS A 45 -4.76 -7.54 -20.97
N VAL A 46 -4.91 -6.25 -20.66
CA VAL A 46 -3.79 -5.35 -20.42
C VAL A 46 -3.87 -4.78 -19.01
N VAL A 47 -2.78 -4.88 -18.26
CA VAL A 47 -2.65 -4.29 -16.93
C VAL A 47 -1.66 -3.14 -17.00
N ILE A 48 -2.03 -2.01 -16.40
CA ILE A 48 -1.16 -0.84 -16.29
C ILE A 48 -0.86 -0.67 -14.81
N HIS A 49 0.39 -0.84 -14.43
CA HIS A 49 0.84 -0.80 -13.04
C HIS A 49 2.16 -0.02 -12.91
N GLU A 50 2.54 0.28 -11.67
CA GLU A 50 3.81 0.95 -11.38
C GLU A 50 4.99 0.01 -11.61
N SER A 51 6.14 0.58 -12.02
CA SER A 51 7.36 -0.21 -12.16
C SER A 51 7.73 -0.87 -10.84
N ASN A 52 8.18 -2.13 -10.90
CA ASN A 52 8.61 -2.91 -9.73
C ASN A 52 7.47 -3.31 -8.76
N THR A 53 6.20 -3.24 -9.19
CA THR A 53 5.07 -3.93 -8.55
C THR A 53 4.70 -5.18 -9.35
N PHE A 54 3.95 -6.10 -8.74
CA PHE A 54 3.34 -7.22 -9.45
C PHE A 54 2.14 -6.77 -10.29
N ALA A 55 1.88 -7.47 -11.39
CA ALA A 55 0.71 -7.32 -12.22
C ALA A 55 -0.20 -8.55 -12.08
N PHE A 56 -1.51 -8.33 -11.95
CA PHE A 56 -2.50 -9.40 -11.81
C PHE A 56 -3.61 -9.23 -12.87
N PRO A 57 -3.43 -9.76 -14.09
CA PRO A 57 -4.38 -9.58 -15.20
C PRO A 57 -5.78 -10.15 -14.94
N ASP A 58 -5.88 -11.17 -14.09
CA ASP A 58 -7.14 -11.79 -13.65
C ASP A 58 -8.01 -10.86 -12.80
N LYS A 59 -7.39 -9.90 -12.07
CA LYS A 59 -8.10 -8.98 -11.16
C LYS A 59 -8.15 -7.54 -11.67
N ASP A 60 -7.05 -7.05 -12.21
CA ASP A 60 -6.86 -5.63 -12.55
C ASP A 60 -6.72 -5.39 -14.06
N GLY A 61 -6.86 -6.44 -14.89
CA GLY A 61 -6.71 -6.36 -16.33
C GLY A 61 -7.88 -5.71 -17.06
N LEU A 62 -7.59 -4.76 -17.93
CA LEU A 62 -8.54 -4.22 -18.90
C LEU A 62 -8.71 -5.21 -20.05
N SER A 63 -9.95 -5.67 -20.29
CA SER A 63 -10.27 -6.57 -21.40
C SER A 63 -10.38 -5.79 -22.72
N LEU A 64 -9.62 -6.21 -23.73
CA LEU A 64 -9.56 -5.60 -25.04
C LEU A 64 -10.08 -6.58 -26.09
N ALA A 65 -11.12 -6.18 -26.81
CA ALA A 65 -11.71 -7.02 -27.86
C ALA A 65 -10.85 -7.01 -29.12
N ALA A 66 -10.74 -8.17 -29.77
CA ALA A 66 -10.02 -8.29 -31.02
C ALA A 66 -10.70 -7.57 -32.18
N GLY A 67 -9.91 -7.11 -33.17
CA GLY A 67 -10.39 -6.36 -34.33
C GLY A 67 -10.76 -4.90 -34.07
N MET A 68 -10.40 -4.37 -32.90
CA MET A 68 -10.61 -2.96 -32.54
C MET A 68 -9.28 -2.20 -32.43
N ASP A 69 -9.35 -0.89 -32.67
CA ASP A 69 -8.30 0.08 -32.31
C ASP A 69 -8.74 0.78 -31.02
N ILE A 70 -8.09 0.44 -29.90
CA ILE A 70 -8.47 0.91 -28.57
C ILE A 70 -7.43 1.91 -28.07
N SER A 71 -7.90 3.07 -27.65
CA SER A 71 -7.08 4.17 -27.14
C SER A 71 -7.37 4.38 -25.65
N VAL A 72 -6.35 4.21 -24.80
CA VAL A 72 -6.45 4.31 -23.33
C VAL A 72 -5.70 5.55 -22.87
N ALA A 73 -6.46 6.54 -22.40
CA ALA A 73 -5.91 7.76 -21.80
C ALA A 73 -5.62 7.51 -20.31
N LEU A 74 -4.44 7.94 -19.85
CA LEU A 74 -3.97 7.80 -18.48
C LEU A 74 -3.91 9.14 -17.76
N ARG A 75 -4.33 9.13 -16.50
CA ARG A 75 -4.11 10.21 -15.53
C ARG A 75 -3.38 9.65 -14.32
N ARG A 76 -2.24 10.24 -13.96
CA ARG A 76 -1.43 9.76 -12.83
C ARG A 76 -1.91 10.40 -11.53
N THR A 77 -2.39 9.58 -10.60
CA THR A 77 -2.79 10.00 -9.26
C THR A 77 -1.86 9.37 -8.21
N HIS A 78 -1.27 10.18 -7.34
CA HIS A 78 -0.47 9.74 -6.20
C HIS A 78 -1.23 10.01 -4.91
N ILE A 79 -1.45 8.98 -4.08
CA ILE A 79 -2.24 9.08 -2.85
C ILE A 79 -1.33 8.77 -1.67
N SER A 80 -1.13 9.75 -0.79
CA SER A 80 -0.39 9.59 0.46
C SER A 80 -1.35 9.67 1.63
N ARG A 81 -1.43 8.60 2.42
CA ARG A 81 -2.28 8.53 3.60
C ARG A 81 -1.48 8.76 4.87
N LEU A 82 -2.16 9.13 5.94
CA LEU A 82 -1.54 9.20 7.26
C LEU A 82 -1.40 7.81 7.88
N ASP A 83 -0.30 7.63 8.60
CA ASP A 83 -0.04 6.45 9.40
C ASP A 83 -0.60 6.63 10.84
N GLN A 84 -0.38 5.65 11.70
CA GLN A 84 -0.78 5.68 13.10
C GLN A 84 -0.22 6.92 13.80
N PRO A 85 -1.02 7.62 14.64
CA PRO A 85 -2.36 7.26 15.13
C PRO A 85 -3.55 7.72 14.26
N HIS A 86 -3.32 8.38 13.13
CA HIS A 86 -4.38 9.00 12.32
C HIS A 86 -4.93 8.06 11.23
N GLY A 87 -4.18 7.03 10.86
CA GLY A 87 -4.60 5.95 9.99
C GLY A 87 -3.98 4.61 10.40
N ASP A 88 -4.27 3.56 9.62
CA ASP A 88 -3.70 2.22 9.79
C ASP A 88 -3.12 1.78 8.44
N CYS A 89 -2.01 2.41 8.04
CA CYS A 89 -1.37 2.17 6.75
C CYS A 89 -0.04 1.46 6.94
N GLU A 90 0.23 0.46 6.10
CA GLU A 90 1.53 -0.22 6.05
C GLU A 90 2.47 0.47 5.06
N SER A 91 3.68 0.79 5.50
CA SER A 91 4.74 1.40 4.69
C SER A 91 5.29 0.44 3.63
N GLY A 92 5.25 -0.87 3.91
CA GLY A 92 5.76 -1.90 3.01
C GLY A 92 7.28 -1.98 2.95
N HIS A 93 8.02 -1.29 3.83
CA HIS A 93 9.49 -1.32 3.86
C HIS A 93 10.04 -2.72 4.13
N GLU A 94 9.43 -3.48 5.04
CA GLU A 94 9.82 -4.87 5.33
C GLU A 94 9.58 -5.77 4.11
N PHE A 95 8.42 -5.62 3.46
CA PHE A 95 8.08 -6.35 2.24
C PHE A 95 9.09 -6.07 1.12
N PHE A 96 9.46 -4.79 0.91
CA PHE A 96 10.47 -4.41 -0.07
C PHE A 96 11.86 -4.96 0.27
N SER A 97 12.24 -4.97 1.54
CA SER A 97 13.54 -5.51 1.97
C SER A 97 13.67 -7.00 1.64
N THR A 98 12.62 -7.77 1.89
CA THR A 98 12.58 -9.23 1.70
C THR A 98 12.40 -9.62 0.24
N TYR A 99 11.41 -9.04 -0.43
CA TYR A 99 10.98 -9.48 -1.76
C TYR A 99 11.48 -8.62 -2.92
N LYS A 100 12.13 -7.47 -2.63
CA LYS A 100 12.62 -6.50 -3.62
C LYS A 100 11.54 -5.92 -4.55
N HIS A 101 10.27 -6.08 -4.19
CA HIS A 101 9.11 -5.54 -4.89
C HIS A 101 8.38 -4.52 -4.02
N ILE A 102 7.78 -3.53 -4.68
CA ILE A 102 6.99 -2.50 -4.00
C ILE A 102 5.70 -3.15 -3.48
N TYR A 103 5.40 -2.88 -2.21
CA TYR A 103 4.19 -3.36 -1.57
C TYR A 103 2.95 -2.69 -2.18
N THR A 104 1.94 -3.50 -2.49
CA THR A 104 0.59 -3.01 -2.83
C THR A 104 -0.45 -3.84 -2.09
N ARG A 105 -1.65 -3.28 -1.91
CA ARG A 105 -2.78 -4.03 -1.32
C ARG A 105 -3.10 -5.30 -2.10
N ARG A 106 -3.01 -5.27 -3.43
CA ARG A 106 -3.26 -6.41 -4.31
C ARG A 106 -2.22 -7.50 -4.10
N THR A 107 -0.95 -7.13 -4.07
CA THR A 107 0.15 -8.04 -3.76
C THR A 107 -0.03 -8.67 -2.38
N CYS A 108 -0.44 -7.89 -1.37
CA CYS A 108 -0.70 -8.41 -0.03
C CYS A 108 -1.79 -9.50 -0.03
N GLN A 109 -2.92 -9.25 -0.69
CA GLN A 109 -4.02 -10.21 -0.81
C GLN A 109 -3.57 -11.48 -1.52
N LYS A 110 -2.91 -11.35 -2.68
CA LYS A 110 -2.40 -12.48 -3.45
C LYS A 110 -1.34 -13.29 -2.70
N PHE A 111 -0.38 -12.65 -2.04
CA PHE A 111 0.61 -13.34 -1.20
C PHE A 111 -0.06 -14.05 -0.01
N CYS A 112 -1.10 -13.47 0.58
CA CYS A 112 -1.86 -14.09 1.66
C CYS A 112 -2.60 -15.34 1.19
N GLU A 113 -3.31 -15.25 0.07
CA GLU A 113 -3.98 -16.38 -0.58
C GLU A 113 -2.97 -17.49 -0.94
N HIS A 114 -1.88 -17.13 -1.60
CA HIS A 114 -0.83 -18.08 -2.01
C HIS A 114 -0.18 -18.78 -0.82
N LYS A 115 0.16 -18.03 0.23
CA LYS A 115 0.72 -18.58 1.47
C LYS A 115 -0.26 -19.54 2.14
N LEU A 116 -1.56 -19.25 2.09
CA LEU A 116 -2.58 -20.14 2.61
C LEU A 116 -2.63 -21.46 1.83
N ILE A 117 -2.64 -21.40 0.50
CA ILE A 117 -2.64 -22.58 -0.38
C ILE A 117 -1.40 -23.44 -0.13
N VAL A 118 -0.22 -22.81 -0.10
CA VAL A 118 1.05 -23.52 0.11
C VAL A 118 1.11 -24.20 1.48
N THR A 119 0.65 -23.53 2.54
CA THR A 119 0.69 -24.08 3.90
C THR A 119 -0.37 -25.14 4.18
N GLN A 120 -1.56 -25.02 3.59
CA GLN A 120 -2.66 -25.96 3.81
C GLN A 120 -2.63 -27.15 2.84
N CYS A 121 -2.28 -26.92 1.57
CA CYS A 121 -2.36 -27.93 0.50
C CYS A 121 -1.00 -28.53 0.11
N GLY A 122 0.13 -27.88 0.46
CA GLY A 122 1.47 -28.37 0.14
C GLY A 122 1.85 -28.27 -1.35
N CYS A 123 1.14 -27.45 -2.12
CA CYS A 123 1.40 -27.16 -3.54
C CYS A 123 1.17 -25.66 -3.82
N TYR A 124 1.58 -25.17 -4.98
CA TYR A 124 1.37 -23.77 -5.38
C TYR A 124 0.62 -23.67 -6.71
N ASP A 125 -0.18 -22.62 -6.93
CA ASP A 125 -0.84 -22.42 -8.21
C ASP A 125 0.18 -22.00 -9.30
N LYS A 126 0.12 -22.65 -10.47
CA LYS A 126 0.99 -22.34 -11.62
C LYS A 126 0.71 -20.95 -12.17
N GLU A 127 -0.54 -20.46 -12.09
CA GLU A 127 -0.88 -19.11 -12.53
C GLU A 127 -0.17 -18.03 -11.71
N ASP A 128 0.15 -18.33 -10.44
CA ASP A 128 0.86 -17.45 -9.52
C ASP A 128 2.35 -17.85 -9.39
N GLU A 129 2.98 -18.39 -10.43
CA GLU A 129 4.38 -18.84 -10.40
C GLU A 129 5.36 -17.71 -10.02
N GLU A 130 5.17 -16.50 -10.56
CA GLU A 130 6.01 -15.34 -10.23
C GLU A 130 5.96 -15.02 -8.73
N VAL A 131 4.74 -15.02 -8.16
CA VAL A 131 4.52 -14.82 -6.72
C VAL A 131 5.16 -15.94 -5.92
N HIS A 132 5.03 -17.20 -6.37
CA HIS A 132 5.67 -18.34 -5.72
C HIS A 132 7.19 -18.20 -5.69
N ARG A 133 7.82 -17.88 -6.83
CA ARG A 133 9.27 -17.72 -6.95
C ARG A 133 9.81 -16.66 -6.00
N VAL A 134 9.11 -15.54 -5.89
CA VAL A 134 9.48 -14.46 -4.95
C VAL A 134 9.22 -14.85 -3.51
N LEU A 135 8.14 -15.60 -3.22
CA LEU A 135 7.85 -16.10 -1.88
C LEU A 135 8.98 -17.02 -1.35
N LEU A 136 9.64 -17.79 -2.23
CA LEU A 136 10.78 -18.65 -1.86
C LEU A 136 12.00 -17.88 -1.33
N LEU A 137 12.10 -16.56 -1.57
CA LEU A 137 13.13 -15.72 -0.94
C LEU A 137 12.97 -15.67 0.59
N ASP A 138 11.76 -15.88 1.09
CA ASP A 138 11.52 -16.17 2.49
C ASP A 138 11.89 -17.63 2.77
N LYS A 139 13.05 -17.84 3.39
CA LYS A 139 13.64 -19.16 3.74
C LYS A 139 12.70 -20.11 4.46
N LYS A 140 11.57 -19.61 4.99
CA LYS A 140 10.51 -20.41 5.60
C LYS A 140 9.78 -21.32 4.61
N PHE A 141 9.75 -20.99 3.32
CA PHE A 141 8.96 -21.68 2.29
C PHE A 141 9.77 -22.52 1.30
N ASP A 142 11.07 -22.71 1.56
CA ASP A 142 12.04 -23.34 0.66
C ASP A 142 11.75 -24.81 0.29
N TRP A 143 10.83 -25.50 0.99
CA TRP A 143 10.56 -26.93 0.78
C TRP A 143 9.44 -27.24 -0.24
N ILE A 144 8.71 -26.24 -0.75
CA ILE A 144 7.64 -26.44 -1.75
C ILE A 144 8.15 -26.08 -3.14
N HIS A 145 8.18 -27.05 -4.05
CA HIS A 145 8.52 -26.85 -5.47
C HIS A 145 7.52 -27.47 -6.44
N ARG A 146 6.40 -28.02 -5.94
CA ARG A 146 5.42 -28.73 -6.78
C ARG A 146 4.17 -27.88 -7.03
N PRO A 147 3.78 -27.68 -8.29
CA PRO A 147 2.54 -27.00 -8.61
C PRO A 147 1.34 -27.86 -8.19
N CYS A 148 0.24 -27.21 -7.83
CA CYS A 148 -1.06 -27.84 -7.72
C CYS A 148 -1.49 -28.31 -9.12
N ILE A 149 -2.19 -29.44 -9.19
CA ILE A 149 -2.61 -30.05 -10.46
C ILE A 149 -3.34 -29.00 -11.32
N SER A 150 -2.73 -28.59 -12.44
CA SER A 150 -3.28 -27.59 -13.35
C SER A 150 -4.25 -28.22 -14.36
N LEU A 151 -5.07 -27.38 -15.01
CA LEU A 151 -5.99 -27.71 -16.09
C LEU A 151 -5.35 -28.54 -17.24
N GLU A 152 -4.02 -28.48 -17.40
CA GLU A 152 -3.26 -29.28 -18.37
C GLU A 152 -3.33 -30.79 -18.04
N VAL A 153 -3.30 -31.15 -16.76
CA VAL A 153 -3.47 -32.54 -16.30
C VAL A 153 -4.92 -33.00 -16.46
N LEU A 154 -5.89 -32.09 -16.33
CA LEU A 154 -7.30 -32.37 -16.58
C LEU A 154 -7.57 -32.64 -18.07
N ILE A 155 -6.97 -31.86 -18.98
CA ILE A 155 -7.08 -32.09 -20.43
C ILE A 155 -6.37 -33.40 -20.81
N GLN A 156 -5.20 -33.69 -20.22
CA GLN A 156 -4.50 -34.96 -20.43
C GLN A 156 -5.34 -36.16 -19.98
N THR A 157 -5.99 -36.09 -18.81
CA THR A 157 -6.87 -37.15 -18.30
C THR A 157 -8.21 -37.25 -19.04
N LEU A 158 -8.76 -36.14 -19.54
CA LEU A 158 -9.95 -36.15 -20.40
C LEU A 158 -9.65 -36.77 -21.77
N CYS A 159 -8.48 -36.49 -22.35
CA CYS A 159 -8.04 -37.04 -23.63
C CYS A 159 -7.59 -38.51 -23.52
N GLU A 160 -7.04 -38.97 -22.39
CA GLU A 160 -6.75 -40.40 -22.14
C GLU A 160 -8.02 -41.24 -21.93
N SER A 161 -9.17 -40.61 -21.65
CA SER A 161 -10.45 -41.29 -21.42
C SER A 161 -11.35 -41.43 -22.66
N ARG A 162 -10.92 -40.93 -23.84
CA ARG A 162 -11.73 -40.92 -25.09
C ARG A 162 -10.86 -41.17 -26.33
N SER A 163 -11.46 -41.71 -27.40
CA SER A 163 -10.75 -42.21 -28.60
C SER A 163 -10.01 -41.13 -29.40
N GLU A 164 -8.79 -41.45 -29.87
CA GLU A 164 -7.86 -40.61 -30.66
C GLU A 164 -8.51 -39.91 -31.88
N ASP A 165 -9.54 -40.52 -32.48
CA ASP A 165 -10.15 -40.06 -33.72
C ASP A 165 -10.96 -38.74 -33.61
N GLU A 166 -11.34 -38.33 -32.39
CA GLU A 166 -12.04 -37.04 -32.15
C GLU A 166 -11.07 -35.86 -31.91
N CYS A 167 -9.79 -36.13 -31.61
CA CYS A 167 -8.78 -35.11 -31.30
C CYS A 167 -8.18 -34.47 -32.56
N ASP A 168 -8.10 -35.21 -33.67
CA ASP A 168 -7.53 -34.74 -34.94
C ASP A 168 -8.48 -33.85 -35.76
N THR A 169 -9.75 -33.77 -35.39
CA THR A 169 -10.75 -32.93 -36.09
C THR A 169 -10.56 -31.42 -35.79
N TYR A 170 -9.80 -31.06 -34.75
CA TYR A 170 -9.49 -29.66 -34.42
C TYR A 170 -8.39 -29.03 -35.28
N LYS A 171 -7.64 -29.82 -36.06
CA LYS A 171 -6.47 -29.36 -36.84
C LYS A 171 -6.78 -28.75 -38.22
N LYS A 172 -8.04 -28.61 -38.62
CA LYS A 172 -8.39 -28.03 -39.93
C LYS A 172 -9.39 -26.90 -39.80
N ILE A 173 -8.90 -25.66 -39.75
CA ILE A 173 -9.75 -24.47 -39.83
C ILE A 173 -9.20 -23.48 -40.87
N ASP A 174 -10.15 -23.01 -41.67
CA ASP A 174 -10.07 -22.21 -42.88
C ASP A 174 -9.71 -20.72 -42.65
N LYS A 175 -9.15 -20.09 -43.69
CA LYS A 175 -8.63 -18.72 -43.71
C LYS A 175 -9.67 -17.73 -44.23
N ARG A 176 -10.17 -16.84 -43.35
CA ARG A 176 -10.15 -15.37 -43.47
C ARG A 176 -11.10 -14.72 -42.46
N GLN A 177 -10.51 -14.16 -41.40
CA GLN A 177 -10.97 -12.94 -40.73
C GLN A 177 -9.71 -12.20 -40.25
N PHE A 178 -9.03 -11.55 -41.19
CA PHE A 178 -7.72 -10.91 -40.93
C PHE A 178 -7.84 -9.83 -39.86
N ALA A 179 -8.93 -9.06 -39.83
CA ALA A 179 -9.14 -8.01 -38.83
C ALA A 179 -9.29 -8.55 -37.41
N GLN A 180 -9.97 -9.68 -37.21
CA GLN A 180 -10.21 -10.21 -35.86
C GLN A 180 -8.96 -10.81 -35.22
N ASN A 181 -7.88 -11.02 -35.98
CA ASN A 181 -6.61 -11.50 -35.44
C ASN A 181 -5.71 -10.38 -34.92
N PHE A 182 -6.02 -9.12 -35.23
CA PHE A 182 -5.23 -7.98 -34.76
C PHE A 182 -5.97 -7.23 -33.67
N LEU A 183 -5.20 -6.83 -32.67
CA LEU A 183 -5.62 -5.90 -31.62
C LEU A 183 -4.63 -4.75 -31.63
N LYS A 184 -5.11 -3.52 -31.84
CA LYS A 184 -4.29 -2.33 -31.67
C LYS A 184 -4.67 -1.64 -30.38
N VAL A 185 -3.68 -1.38 -29.52
CA VAL A 185 -3.85 -0.64 -28.28
C VAL A 185 -2.87 0.52 -28.22
N SER A 186 -3.40 1.73 -27.99
CA SER A 186 -2.62 2.96 -27.87
C SER A 186 -2.82 3.54 -26.47
N ILE A 187 -1.79 3.53 -25.63
CA ILE A 187 -1.80 4.01 -24.26
C ILE A 187 -1.05 5.34 -24.21
N PHE A 188 -1.68 6.40 -23.72
CA PHE A 188 -1.07 7.73 -23.66
C PHE A 188 -1.51 8.47 -22.39
N TYR A 189 -0.73 9.48 -21.98
CA TYR A 189 -1.14 10.36 -20.89
C TYR A 189 -2.07 11.45 -21.41
N GLU A 190 -3.21 11.64 -20.75
CA GLU A 190 -4.16 12.73 -21.06
C GLU A 190 -3.53 14.08 -20.80
N ASP A 191 -2.92 14.22 -19.61
CA ASP A 191 -2.19 15.41 -19.17
C ASP A 191 -0.81 15.02 -18.64
N LEU A 192 0.18 15.90 -18.81
CA LEU A 192 1.52 15.75 -18.19
C LEU A 192 1.53 16.11 -16.69
N ASN A 193 0.38 16.46 -16.13
CA ASN A 193 0.22 16.76 -14.72
C ASN A 193 -0.12 15.48 -13.95
N TYR A 194 0.36 15.39 -12.71
CA TYR A 194 -0.04 14.35 -11.78
C TYR A 194 -0.88 14.99 -10.66
N GLU A 195 -1.86 14.26 -10.19
CA GLU A 195 -2.70 14.65 -9.07
C GLU A 195 -2.11 14.05 -7.80
N ASN A 196 -1.81 14.88 -6.79
CA ASN A 196 -1.28 14.41 -5.51
C ASN A 196 -2.33 14.64 -4.41
N ILE A 197 -2.86 13.55 -3.86
CA ILE A 197 -3.86 13.54 -2.80
C ILE A 197 -3.15 13.13 -1.52
N THR A 198 -2.86 14.08 -0.64
CA THR A 198 -2.18 13.82 0.63
C THR A 198 -3.11 14.11 1.79
N GLU A 199 -3.27 13.15 2.71
CA GLU A 199 -4.00 13.36 3.95
C GLU A 199 -3.18 14.18 4.95
N GLN A 200 -3.85 15.09 5.65
CA GLN A 200 -3.27 15.93 6.70
C GLN A 200 -4.15 15.83 7.95
N ALA A 201 -3.55 15.91 9.14
CA ALA A 201 -4.31 15.84 10.37
C ALA A 201 -5.27 17.04 10.44
N SER A 202 -6.54 16.78 10.78
CA SER A 202 -7.54 17.84 10.87
C SER A 202 -7.25 18.83 11.99
N TYR A 203 -6.48 18.41 12.99
CA TYR A 203 -6.09 19.23 14.12
C TYR A 203 -4.66 18.93 14.55
N GLU A 204 -3.81 19.95 14.49
CA GLU A 204 -2.43 19.88 14.97
C GLU A 204 -2.32 20.37 16.42
N LEU A 205 -1.25 19.96 17.12
CA LEU A 205 -0.96 20.46 18.47
C LEU A 205 -0.80 21.98 18.52
N THR A 206 -0.34 22.58 17.42
CA THR A 206 -0.23 24.04 17.28
C THR A 206 -1.60 24.71 17.33
N GLN A 207 -2.60 24.14 16.64
CA GLN A 207 -3.99 24.60 16.67
C GLN A 207 -4.61 24.36 18.05
N PHE A 208 -4.32 23.24 18.69
CA PHE A 208 -4.74 22.95 20.07
C PHE A 208 -4.34 24.03 21.07
N PHE A 209 -3.06 24.37 21.10
CA PHE A 209 -2.57 25.41 22.02
C PHE A 209 -3.05 26.81 21.62
N SER A 210 -3.23 27.06 20.32
CA SER A 210 -3.81 28.30 19.83
C SER A 210 -5.24 28.49 20.34
N ASP A 211 -6.09 27.46 20.26
CA ASP A 211 -7.49 27.54 20.66
C ASP A 211 -7.64 27.63 22.19
N ILE A 212 -6.83 26.90 22.95
CA ILE A 212 -6.78 27.02 24.42
C ILE A 212 -6.31 28.42 24.82
N GLY A 213 -5.23 28.91 24.22
CA GLY A 213 -4.70 30.25 24.48
C GLY A 213 -5.71 31.34 24.13
N GLY A 214 -6.40 31.19 23.00
CA GLY A 214 -7.46 32.09 22.55
C GLY A 214 -8.64 32.10 23.51
N ALA A 215 -9.11 30.93 23.95
CA ALA A 215 -10.20 30.84 24.93
C ALA A 215 -9.81 31.44 26.28
N LEU A 216 -8.65 31.09 26.84
CA LEU A 216 -8.18 31.62 28.13
C LEU A 216 -7.91 33.13 28.06
N GLY A 217 -7.36 33.62 26.95
CA GLY A 217 -7.15 35.05 26.70
C GLY A 217 -8.45 35.83 26.60
N LEU A 218 -9.46 35.28 25.91
CA LEU A 218 -10.76 35.94 25.75
C LEU A 218 -11.59 35.95 27.04
N TRP A 219 -11.70 34.82 27.73
CA TRP A 219 -12.59 34.68 28.88
C TRP A 219 -11.97 35.15 30.19
N MET A 220 -10.68 34.89 30.39
CA MET A 220 -9.98 35.23 31.64
C MET A 220 -9.00 36.39 31.50
N GLY A 221 -8.76 36.91 30.30
CA GLY A 221 -7.69 37.87 30.05
C GLY A 221 -6.30 37.29 30.31
N LEU A 222 -6.17 35.95 30.37
CA LEU A 222 -4.94 35.28 30.73
C LEU A 222 -3.97 35.28 29.56
N SER A 223 -2.79 35.85 29.77
CA SER A 223 -1.66 35.79 28.85
C SER A 223 -0.50 35.01 29.47
N VAL A 224 0.47 34.63 28.64
CA VAL A 224 1.71 33.99 29.13
C VAL A 224 2.41 34.86 30.19
N VAL A 225 2.35 36.19 30.02
CA VAL A 225 2.91 37.15 30.98
C VAL A 225 2.14 37.11 32.31
N ALA A 226 0.81 37.10 32.27
CA ALA A 226 -0.01 36.97 33.46
C ALA A 226 0.27 35.65 34.21
N LEU A 227 0.49 34.54 33.49
CA LEU A 227 0.85 33.25 34.10
C LEU A 227 2.22 33.31 34.81
N LEU A 228 3.23 33.96 34.20
CA LEU A 228 4.53 34.17 34.84
C LEU A 228 4.43 35.05 36.10
N GLU A 229 3.56 36.07 36.07
CA GLU A 229 3.32 36.93 37.23
C GLU A 229 2.69 36.16 38.39
N VAL A 230 1.69 35.31 38.12
CA VAL A 230 1.10 34.42 39.14
C VAL A 230 2.16 33.47 39.71
N LEU A 231 3.02 32.87 38.88
CA LEU A 231 4.10 32.00 39.36
C LEU A 231 5.12 32.75 40.22
N HIS A 232 5.50 33.98 39.83
CA HIS A 232 6.40 34.81 40.62
C HIS A 232 5.77 35.23 41.96
N PHE A 233 4.48 35.56 41.95
CA PHE A 233 3.73 35.84 43.16
C PHE A 233 3.65 34.61 44.08
N LEU A 234 3.32 33.44 43.55
CA LEU A 234 3.25 32.18 44.31
C LEU A 234 4.60 31.80 44.92
N THR A 235 5.70 31.92 44.18
CA THR A 235 7.04 31.63 44.73
C THR A 235 7.44 32.62 45.82
N SER A 236 7.10 33.90 45.65
CA SER A 236 7.33 34.93 46.66
C SER A 236 6.49 34.68 47.92
N LEU A 237 5.21 34.30 47.75
CA LEU A 237 4.32 33.94 48.84
C LEU A 237 4.84 32.72 49.61
N MET A 238 5.27 31.67 48.90
CA MET A 238 5.85 30.47 49.52
C MET A 238 7.11 30.79 50.32
N ARG A 239 7.99 31.68 49.83
CA ARG A 239 9.17 32.16 50.58
C ARG A 239 8.79 32.95 51.83
N LEU A 240 7.76 33.79 51.74
CA LEU A 240 7.30 34.57 52.89
C LEU A 240 6.62 33.69 53.94
N LEU A 241 5.84 32.69 53.52
CA LEU A 241 5.24 31.70 54.41
C LEU A 241 6.31 30.86 55.12
N THR A 242 7.35 30.39 54.43
CA THR A 242 8.45 29.67 55.08
C THR A 242 9.24 30.57 56.03
N ALA A 243 9.46 31.84 55.69
CA ALA A 243 10.09 32.82 56.60
C ALA A 243 9.23 33.12 57.83
N PHE A 244 7.91 33.24 57.67
CA PHE A 244 6.98 33.47 58.77
C PHE A 244 6.87 32.25 59.70
N VAL A 245 6.80 31.04 59.15
CA VAL A 245 6.78 29.80 59.93
C VAL A 245 8.09 29.62 60.70
N THR A 246 9.25 29.83 60.06
CA THR A 246 10.56 29.76 60.73
C THR A 246 10.74 30.85 61.79
N GLY A 247 10.28 32.08 61.53
CA GLY A 247 10.28 33.19 62.49
C GLY A 247 9.35 32.96 63.68
N ARG A 248 8.16 32.40 63.47
CA ARG A 248 7.20 32.05 64.53
C ARG A 248 7.71 30.90 65.40
N ILE A 249 8.34 29.89 64.79
CA ILE A 249 9.02 28.81 65.53
C ILE A 249 10.18 29.38 66.36
N ARG A 250 10.97 30.30 65.80
CA ARG A 250 12.08 30.97 66.52
C ARG A 250 11.59 31.83 67.68
N TRP A 251 10.48 32.55 67.55
CA TRP A 251 9.85 33.32 68.63
C TRP A 251 9.28 32.43 69.74
N LEU A 252 8.64 31.30 69.38
CA LEU A 252 8.15 30.32 70.38
C LEU A 252 9.30 29.69 71.17
N MET A 253 10.44 29.39 70.54
CA MET A 253 11.63 28.89 71.23
C MET A 253 12.28 29.92 72.17
N ASP A 254 12.22 31.21 71.86
CA ASP A 254 12.78 32.27 72.71
C ASP A 254 11.89 32.58 73.92
N ARG A 255 10.58 32.37 73.79
CA ARG A 255 9.61 32.51 74.89
C ARG A 255 9.73 31.41 75.95
N GLU A 256 10.24 30.23 75.57
CA GLU A 256 10.52 29.14 76.50
C GLU A 256 11.79 29.40 77.34
N LYS A 257 12.76 30.17 76.82
CA LYS A 257 13.97 30.56 77.55
C LYS A 257 13.77 31.72 78.54
N THR A 258 12.65 32.43 78.48
CA THR A 258 12.34 33.61 79.31
C THR A 258 11.23 33.35 80.34
N GLY A 259 11.20 32.15 80.92
CA GLY A 259 10.44 31.85 82.16
C GLY A 259 11.12 32.46 83.41
N PRO A 260 10.38 32.77 84.49
CA PRO A 260 10.80 33.71 85.52
C PRO A 260 12.02 33.23 86.34
N LEU A 261 12.94 34.17 86.57
CA LEU A 261 14.03 34.14 87.54
C LEU A 261 13.54 33.60 88.90
N LYS A 262 14.08 32.47 89.33
CA LYS A 262 13.92 31.96 90.70
C LYS A 262 14.91 32.72 91.58
N SER A 263 14.37 33.64 92.39
CA SER A 263 15.08 34.34 93.46
C SER A 263 15.69 33.38 94.48
N GLU A 264 16.80 33.85 95.07
CA GLU A 264 17.55 33.32 96.22
C GLU A 264 16.72 32.58 97.28
N MET A 265 17.27 31.51 97.86
CA MET A 265 17.41 31.33 99.31
C MET A 265 18.21 30.06 99.64
N THR A 266 19.44 30.27 100.13
CA THR A 266 20.31 29.54 101.09
C THR A 266 21.74 29.41 100.62
#